data_AF-A0A800JN76-F1
#
_entry.id   AF-A0A800JN76-F1
#
_cell.length_a   1.000
_cell.length_b   1.000
_cell.length_c   1.000
_cell.angle_alpha   90.00
_cell.angle_beta   90.00
_cell.angle_gamma   90.00
#
_symmetry.space_group_name_H-M   'P 1'
#
loop_
_entity.id
_entity.type
_entity.pdbx_description
1 polymer ?
#
loop_
_entity_poly.entity_id
_entity_poly.type
_entity_poly.pdbx_seq_one_letter_code
_entity_poly.pdbx_strand_id
1 'polypeptide(L)'
;SILFFDKIVTNQDSNGTRSVLAKIALNAFNEHPINGMGYGQFRKNFHTYVDDDIRKIGNKEIEKALAENVEKMTHNDFLTIVAELGLIGLVFVIFLFYKLYGELEKLLLHSRNNYFLSLGLIGSSLIFSLFHNNLTSFVFWFILFVPFIMNRNYEKTS
;
A
#
# COMPACT_ATOMS: atom_id res chain seq x y z
N SER A 1 -7.45 14.66 17.65
CA SER A 1 -6.84 13.45 17.08
C SER A 1 -5.51 13.70 16.33
N ILE A 2 -5.03 14.94 16.23
CA ILE A 2 -3.77 15.31 15.52
C ILE A 2 -2.49 14.98 16.33
N LEU A 3 -2.59 14.85 17.65
CA LEU A 3 -1.45 14.68 18.56
C LEU A 3 -0.72 13.32 18.48
N PHE A 4 -1.33 12.28 17.92
CA PHE A 4 -0.71 10.95 17.90
C PHE A 4 0.41 10.84 16.88
N PHE A 5 0.29 11.54 15.75
CA PHE A 5 1.26 11.49 14.65
C PHE A 5 2.52 12.32 14.94
N ASP A 6 2.39 13.45 15.65
CA ASP A 6 3.53 14.30 16.01
C ASP A 6 4.58 13.56 16.85
N LYS A 7 4.13 12.61 17.70
CA LYS A 7 5.00 11.91 18.65
C LYS A 7 5.86 10.81 18.03
N ILE A 8 5.54 10.37 16.81
CA ILE A 8 6.29 9.31 16.10
C ILE A 8 7.56 9.89 15.45
N VAL A 9 7.66 11.22 15.31
CA VAL A 9 8.68 11.92 14.49
C VAL A 9 10.04 12.07 15.19
N THR A 10 10.13 11.86 16.51
CA THR A 10 11.34 12.20 17.31
C THR A 10 12.45 11.14 17.37
N ASN A 11 12.47 10.10 16.52
CA ASN A 11 13.57 9.12 16.50
C ASN A 11 14.40 9.23 15.21
N GLN A 12 15.54 9.94 15.31
CA GLN A 12 16.49 10.23 14.23
C GLN A 12 17.44 9.06 13.92
N ASP A 13 16.87 7.88 13.66
CA ASP A 13 17.61 6.80 13.00
C ASP A 13 16.92 6.48 11.67
N SER A 14 17.41 5.54 10.85
CA SER A 14 16.82 5.13 9.54
C SER A 14 15.27 5.03 9.49
N ASN A 15 14.61 4.84 10.63
CA ASN A 15 13.16 4.97 10.82
C ASN A 15 12.58 6.35 10.47
N GLY A 16 13.31 7.44 10.65
CA GLY A 16 12.89 8.80 10.36
C GLY A 16 12.64 9.05 8.88
N THR A 17 13.43 8.44 7.97
CA THR A 17 13.24 8.59 6.52
C THR A 17 11.89 8.04 6.07
N ARG A 18 11.44 6.92 6.66
CA ARG A 18 10.12 6.34 6.36
C ARG A 18 8.98 7.25 6.80
N SER A 19 9.09 7.82 8.00
CA SER A 19 8.12 8.78 8.52
C SER A 19 8.07 10.05 7.65
N VAL A 20 9.21 10.53 7.16
CA VAL A 20 9.28 11.67 6.24
C VAL A 20 8.63 11.33 4.90
N LEU A 21 8.93 10.17 4.30
CA LEU A 21 8.28 9.73 3.06
C LEU A 21 6.77 9.54 3.23
N ALA A 22 6.32 9.08 4.40
CA ALA A 22 4.90 9.00 4.72
C ALA A 22 4.25 10.38 4.78
N LYS A 23 4.93 11.38 5.37
CA LYS A 23 4.45 12.77 5.39
C LYS A 23 4.35 13.36 3.98
N ILE A 24 5.34 13.10 3.13
CA ILE A 24 5.33 13.50 1.70
C ILE A 24 4.16 12.86 0.96
N ALA A 25 3.90 11.56 1.18
CA ALA A 25 2.75 10.86 0.61
C ALA A 25 1.41 11.45 1.05
N LEU A 26 1.29 11.86 2.31
CA LEU A 26 0.10 12.56 2.81
C LEU A 26 -0.07 13.95 2.20
N ASN A 27 1.02 14.70 2.00
CA ASN A 27 0.98 15.98 1.30
C ASN A 27 0.47 15.81 -0.14
N ALA A 28 0.98 14.80 -0.86
CA ALA A 28 0.51 14.48 -2.21
C ALA A 28 -0.98 14.10 -2.24
N PHE A 29 -1.44 13.32 -1.26
CA PHE A 29 -2.86 13.00 -1.11
C PHE A 29 -3.71 14.25 -0.82
N ASN A 30 -3.24 15.18 0.01
CA ASN A 30 -3.98 16.41 0.32
C ASN A 30 -4.15 17.31 -0.92
N GLU A 31 -3.18 17.31 -1.84
CA GLU A 31 -3.24 18.09 -3.07
C GLU A 31 -4.11 17.40 -4.15
N HIS A 32 -4.03 16.08 -4.25
CA HIS A 32 -4.78 15.28 -5.23
C HIS A 32 -5.58 14.15 -4.58
N PRO A 33 -6.61 14.45 -3.76
CA PRO A 33 -7.27 13.43 -2.94
C PRO A 33 -8.10 12.44 -3.75
N ILE A 34 -8.64 12.83 -4.91
CA ILE A 34 -9.58 12.00 -5.67
C ILE A 34 -8.84 10.99 -6.54
N ASN A 35 -8.02 11.47 -7.48
CA ASN A 35 -7.34 10.64 -8.48
C ASN A 35 -5.90 10.26 -8.07
N GLY A 36 -5.39 10.81 -6.97
CA GLY A 36 -3.98 10.75 -6.63
C GLY A 36 -3.11 11.48 -7.66
N MET A 37 -1.80 11.39 -7.48
CA MET A 37 -0.83 11.99 -8.39
C MET A 37 -0.59 11.19 -9.68
N GLY A 38 -1.20 10.01 -9.82
CA GLY A 38 -1.02 9.09 -10.93
C GLY A 38 -0.05 7.94 -10.62
N TYR A 39 -0.32 6.77 -11.21
CA TYR A 39 0.47 5.55 -10.99
C TYR A 39 1.95 5.74 -11.34
N GLY A 40 2.83 5.36 -10.41
CA GLY A 40 4.28 5.48 -10.52
C GLY A 40 4.82 6.91 -10.46
N GLN A 41 3.97 7.92 -10.24
CA GLN A 41 4.42 9.32 -10.19
C GLN A 41 5.06 9.66 -8.86
N PHE A 42 4.77 8.94 -7.78
CA PHE A 42 5.36 9.23 -6.46
C PHE A 42 6.88 9.15 -6.51
N ARG A 43 7.41 8.10 -7.13
CA ARG A 43 8.85 7.87 -7.26
C ARG A 43 9.60 9.00 -8.00
N LYS A 44 8.92 9.71 -8.90
CA LYS A 44 9.49 10.78 -9.73
C LYS A 44 9.26 12.16 -9.13
N ASN A 45 8.07 12.40 -8.61
CA ASN A 45 7.61 13.73 -8.21
C ASN A 45 7.50 13.91 -6.70
N PHE A 46 8.01 12.98 -5.87
CA PHE A 46 7.96 13.16 -4.40
C PHE A 46 8.57 14.49 -3.93
N HIS A 47 9.55 15.02 -4.68
CA HIS A 47 10.23 16.28 -4.38
C HIS A 47 9.31 17.50 -4.42
N THR A 48 8.22 17.48 -5.20
CA THR A 48 7.27 18.61 -5.29
C THR A 48 6.41 18.76 -4.05
N TYR A 49 6.30 17.71 -3.23
CA TYR A 49 5.47 17.67 -2.02
C TYR A 49 6.28 17.79 -0.73
N VAL A 50 7.56 18.20 -0.85
CA VAL A 50 8.43 18.51 0.29
C VAL A 50 8.19 19.94 0.73
N ASP A 51 7.56 20.10 1.89
CA ASP A 51 7.31 21.39 2.54
C ASP A 51 8.49 21.84 3.43
N ASP A 52 8.42 23.09 3.89
CA ASP A 52 9.45 23.65 4.78
C ASP A 52 9.53 22.91 6.13
N ASP A 53 8.44 22.29 6.57
CA ASP A 53 8.45 21.50 7.79
C ASP A 53 9.21 20.20 7.63
N ILE A 54 9.15 19.56 6.46
CA ILE A 54 9.96 18.40 6.11
C ILE A 54 11.43 18.78 6.01
N ARG A 55 11.75 19.94 5.41
CA ARG A 55 13.14 20.45 5.35
C ARG A 55 13.72 20.73 6.74
N LYS A 56 12.91 21.27 7.67
CA LYS A 56 13.31 21.50 9.07
C LYS A 56 13.65 20.20 9.82
N ILE A 57 13.13 19.05 9.39
CA ILE A 57 13.49 17.74 9.99
C ILE A 57 14.98 17.42 9.73
N GLY A 58 15.58 17.98 8.66
CA GLY A 58 17.01 17.84 8.39
C GLY A 58 17.44 16.40 8.06
N ASN A 59 16.55 15.60 7.46
CA ASN A 59 16.86 14.23 7.10
C ASN A 59 17.86 14.18 5.94
N LYS A 60 19.09 13.77 6.23
CA LYS A 60 20.20 13.71 5.27
C LYS A 60 19.92 12.84 4.04
N GLU A 61 19.14 11.77 4.17
CA GLU A 61 18.81 10.88 3.04
C GLU A 61 17.82 11.53 2.08
N ILE A 62 16.85 12.29 2.60
CA ILE A 62 15.88 13.03 1.79
C ILE A 62 16.57 14.23 1.13
N GLU A 63 17.35 15.00 1.88
CA GLU A 63 18.13 16.11 1.33
C GLU A 63 19.08 15.66 0.21
N LYS A 64 19.77 14.53 0.41
CA LYS A 64 20.60 13.92 -0.64
C LYS A 64 19.77 13.51 -1.85
N ALA A 65 18.61 12.87 -1.64
CA ALA A 65 17.74 12.46 -2.73
C ALA A 65 17.19 13.64 -3.54
N LEU A 66 16.88 14.76 -2.88
CA LEU A 66 16.48 16.01 -3.52
C LEU A 66 17.62 16.63 -4.34
N ALA A 67 18.83 16.67 -3.79
CA ALA A 67 20.00 17.24 -4.46
C ALA A 67 20.45 16.42 -5.68
N GLU A 68 20.40 15.09 -5.57
CA GLU A 68 20.86 14.16 -6.61
C GLU A 68 19.73 13.70 -7.55
N ASN A 69 18.49 14.20 -7.38
CA ASN A 69 17.28 13.73 -8.08
C ASN A 69 17.13 12.19 -8.02
N VAL A 70 17.53 11.58 -6.90
CA VAL A 70 17.41 10.14 -6.72
C VAL A 70 15.96 9.79 -6.45
N GLU A 71 15.44 8.88 -7.25
CA GLU A 71 14.12 8.29 -7.07
C GLU A 71 13.99 7.64 -5.68
N LYS A 72 12.96 8.03 -4.93
CA LYS A 72 12.63 7.44 -3.62
C LYS A 72 11.23 6.86 -3.66
N MET A 73 11.09 5.68 -3.08
CA MET A 73 9.83 4.96 -2.99
C MET A 73 9.40 4.86 -1.53
N THR A 74 8.10 5.05 -1.29
CA THR A 74 7.46 4.64 -0.04
C THR A 74 7.74 3.17 0.21
N HIS A 75 8.09 2.82 1.45
CA HIS A 75 8.29 1.42 1.84
C HIS A 75 6.99 0.73 2.26
N ASN A 76 5.85 1.42 2.12
CA ASN A 76 4.54 0.92 2.46
C ASN A 76 3.63 1.09 1.25
N ASP A 77 3.21 -0.06 0.72
CA ASP A 77 2.30 -0.24 -0.40
C ASP A 77 0.97 0.51 -0.24
N PHE A 78 0.43 0.59 0.98
CA PHE A 78 -0.82 1.31 1.24
C PHE A 78 -0.66 2.82 1.11
N LEU A 79 0.48 3.38 1.54
CA LEU A 79 0.77 4.79 1.36
C LEU A 79 0.96 5.12 -0.13
N THR A 80 1.57 4.20 -0.89
CA THR A 80 1.69 4.32 -2.34
C THR A 80 0.32 4.38 -3.01
N ILE A 81 -0.62 3.49 -2.64
CA ILE A 81 -2.00 3.54 -3.18
C ILE A 81 -2.66 4.88 -2.88
N VAL A 82 -2.56 5.35 -1.63
CA VAL A 82 -3.20 6.60 -1.22
C VAL A 82 -2.60 7.80 -1.95
N ALA A 83 -1.28 7.89 -2.08
CA ALA A 83 -0.64 8.99 -2.79
C ALA A 83 -0.87 8.94 -4.31
N GLU A 84 -0.74 7.77 -4.93
CA GLU A 84 -0.78 7.62 -6.39
C GLU A 84 -2.18 7.52 -6.98
N LEU A 85 -3.13 6.92 -6.27
CA LEU A 85 -4.49 6.64 -6.77
C LEU A 85 -5.59 7.35 -5.98
N GLY A 86 -5.28 7.94 -4.83
CA GLY A 86 -6.23 8.69 -4.01
C GLY A 86 -7.42 7.86 -3.52
N LEU A 87 -8.56 8.53 -3.36
CA LEU A 87 -9.81 7.93 -2.91
C LEU A 87 -10.34 6.90 -3.90
N ILE A 88 -10.12 7.08 -5.21
CA ILE A 88 -10.54 6.09 -6.21
C ILE A 88 -9.82 4.76 -5.99
N GLY A 89 -8.49 4.80 -5.77
CA GLY A 89 -7.72 3.62 -5.43
C GLY A 89 -8.22 2.96 -4.15
N LEU A 90 -8.55 3.76 -3.13
CA LEU A 90 -9.07 3.27 -1.85
C LEU A 90 -10.43 2.57 -2.03
N VAL A 91 -11.36 3.16 -2.78
CA VAL A 91 -12.66 2.55 -3.10
C VAL A 91 -12.48 1.24 -3.87
N PHE A 92 -11.56 1.20 -4.83
CA PHE A 92 -11.24 -0.03 -5.57
C PHE A 92 -10.71 -1.12 -4.65
N VAL A 93 -9.80 -0.79 -3.73
CA VAL A 93 -9.26 -1.74 -2.75
C VAL A 93 -10.36 -2.27 -1.82
N ILE A 94 -11.22 -1.40 -1.29
CA ILE A 94 -12.38 -1.81 -0.48
C ILE A 94 -13.28 -2.76 -1.28
N PHE A 95 -13.60 -2.42 -2.52
CA PHE A 95 -14.42 -3.25 -3.39
C PHE A 95 -13.78 -4.63 -3.65
N LEU A 96 -12.47 -4.66 -3.88
CA LEU A 96 -11.72 -5.91 -4.07
C LEU A 96 -11.79 -6.79 -2.82
N PHE A 97 -11.55 -6.23 -1.63
CA PHE A 97 -11.65 -6.98 -0.37
C PHE A 97 -13.07 -7.45 -0.08
N TYR A 98 -14.08 -6.64 -0.40
CA TYR A 98 -15.48 -7.05 -0.30
C TYR A 98 -15.79 -8.26 -1.20
N LYS A 99 -15.33 -8.24 -2.45
CA LYS A 99 -15.48 -9.38 -3.36
C LYS A 99 -14.71 -10.60 -2.87
N LEU A 100 -13.49 -10.41 -2.41
CA LEU A 100 -12.64 -11.48 -1.87
C LEU A 100 -13.29 -12.17 -0.67
N TYR A 101 -13.90 -11.39 0.22
CA TYR A 101 -14.65 -11.92 1.36
C TYR A 101 -15.78 -12.85 0.91
N GLY A 102 -16.59 -12.43 -0.06
CA GLY A 102 -17.66 -13.26 -0.59
C GLY A 102 -17.18 -14.55 -1.25
N GLU A 103 -16.03 -14.51 -1.95
CA GLU A 103 -15.44 -15.73 -2.51
C GLU A 103 -14.85 -16.65 -1.44
N LEU A 104 -14.25 -16.12 -0.38
CA LEU A 104 -13.80 -16.92 0.75
C LEU A 104 -14.98 -17.61 1.46
N GLU A 105 -16.11 -16.92 1.63
CA GLU A 105 -17.32 -17.51 2.20
C GLU A 105 -17.86 -18.66 1.34
N LYS A 106 -17.94 -18.48 0.02
CA LYS A 106 -18.33 -19.57 -0.91
C LYS A 106 -17.35 -20.75 -0.83
N LEU A 107 -16.06 -20.48 -0.70
CA LEU A 107 -15.04 -21.53 -0.64
C LEU A 107 -15.14 -22.31 0.67
N LEU A 108 -15.52 -21.66 1.77
CA LEU A 108 -15.78 -22.29 3.05
C LEU A 108 -16.91 -23.33 2.96
N LEU A 109 -17.95 -23.04 2.16
CA LEU A 109 -19.08 -23.96 1.94
C LEU A 109 -18.70 -25.18 1.11
N HIS A 110 -17.80 -25.04 0.12
CA HIS A 110 -17.38 -26.14 -0.75
C HIS A 110 -16.28 -27.00 -0.13
N SER A 111 -15.27 -26.38 0.49
CA SER A 111 -14.10 -27.08 1.03
C SER A 111 -13.40 -26.28 2.13
N ARG A 112 -13.50 -26.78 3.36
CA ARG A 112 -12.78 -26.20 4.51
C ARG A 112 -11.26 -26.17 4.31
N ASN A 113 -10.68 -27.18 3.66
CA ASN A 113 -9.23 -27.24 3.46
C ASN A 113 -8.75 -26.14 2.52
N ASN A 114 -9.44 -25.95 1.39
CA ASN A 114 -9.10 -24.92 0.41
C ASN A 114 -9.37 -23.50 0.94
N TYR A 115 -10.37 -23.34 1.81
CA TYR A 115 -10.59 -22.11 2.54
C TYR A 115 -9.39 -21.73 3.41
N PHE A 116 -8.92 -22.63 4.28
CA PHE A 116 -7.78 -22.34 5.16
C PHE A 116 -6.48 -22.12 4.38
N LEU A 117 -6.26 -22.87 3.29
CA LEU A 117 -5.12 -22.67 2.40
C LEU A 117 -5.13 -21.26 1.79
N SER A 118 -6.27 -20.87 1.20
CA SER A 118 -6.41 -19.55 0.58
C SER A 118 -6.28 -18.42 1.59
N LEU A 119 -6.88 -18.57 2.77
CA LEU A 119 -6.80 -17.60 3.85
C LEU A 119 -5.34 -17.41 4.33
N GLY A 120 -4.59 -18.51 4.47
CA GLY A 120 -3.17 -18.47 4.86
C GLY A 120 -2.29 -17.79 3.80
N LEU A 121 -2.49 -18.10 2.52
CA LEU A 121 -1.76 -17.47 1.41
C LEU A 121 -2.05 -15.97 1.34
N ILE A 122 -3.32 -15.55 1.41
CA ILE A 122 -3.69 -14.14 1.39
C ILE A 122 -3.16 -13.42 2.64
N GLY A 123 -3.35 -14.00 3.83
CA GLY A 123 -2.89 -13.39 5.08
C GLY A 123 -1.38 -13.18 5.10
N SER A 124 -0.60 -14.19 4.73
CA SER A 124 0.86 -14.08 4.63
C SER A 124 1.31 -13.04 3.59
N SER A 125 0.66 -13.01 2.42
CA SER A 125 0.96 -12.04 1.36
C SER A 125 0.68 -10.58 1.81
N LEU A 126 -0.41 -10.35 2.55
CA LEU A 126 -0.76 -9.04 3.10
C LEU A 126 0.20 -8.60 4.20
N ILE A 127 0.57 -9.51 5.11
CA ILE A 127 1.58 -9.22 6.15
C ILE A 127 2.91 -8.85 5.49
N PHE A 128 3.32 -9.58 4.44
CA PHE A 128 4.54 -9.27 3.71
C PHE A 128 4.49 -7.89 3.03
N SER A 129 3.34 -7.52 2.45
CA SER A 129 3.10 -6.20 1.81
C SER A 129 3.16 -5.02 2.79
N LEU A 130 2.97 -5.24 4.10
CA LEU A 130 3.18 -4.20 5.11
C LEU A 130 4.65 -3.79 5.27
N PHE A 131 5.58 -4.69 4.97
CA PHE A 131 7.02 -4.48 5.16
C PHE A 131 7.79 -4.32 3.85
N HIS A 132 7.20 -4.72 2.72
CA HIS A 132 7.82 -4.70 1.41
C HIS A 132 6.81 -4.22 0.36
N ASN A 133 7.31 -3.61 -0.71
CA ASN A 133 6.47 -3.23 -1.85
C ASN A 133 6.12 -4.45 -2.71
N ASN A 134 5.17 -5.25 -2.23
CA ASN A 134 4.73 -6.51 -2.84
C ASN A 134 3.52 -6.30 -3.77
N LEU A 135 2.80 -5.19 -3.68
CA LEU A 135 1.65 -4.89 -4.55
C LEU A 135 2.01 -4.83 -6.04
N THR A 136 3.25 -4.52 -6.39
CA THR A 136 3.71 -4.53 -7.79
C THR A 136 4.03 -5.93 -8.29
N SER A 137 4.12 -6.93 -7.40
CA SER A 137 4.46 -8.30 -7.76
C SER A 137 3.26 -9.03 -8.35
N PHE A 138 3.46 -9.71 -9.48
CA PHE A 138 2.46 -10.61 -10.05
C PHE A 138 1.99 -11.68 -9.06
N VAL A 139 2.90 -12.16 -8.20
CA VAL A 139 2.60 -13.21 -7.22
C VAL A 139 1.56 -12.74 -6.20
N PHE A 140 1.61 -11.48 -5.78
CA PHE A 140 0.63 -10.90 -4.87
C PHE A 140 -0.78 -10.99 -5.44
N TRP A 141 -0.95 -10.53 -6.69
CA TRP A 141 -2.24 -10.56 -7.38
C TRP A 141 -2.71 -11.99 -7.65
N PHE A 142 -1.80 -12.88 -8.05
CA PHE A 142 -2.13 -14.28 -8.25
C PHE A 142 -2.71 -14.91 -6.98
N ILE A 143 -2.09 -14.67 -5.82
CA ILE A 143 -2.57 -15.17 -4.52
C ILE A 143 -3.99 -14.64 -4.20
N LEU A 144 -4.26 -13.36 -4.47
CA LEU A 144 -5.61 -12.80 -4.26
C LEU A 144 -6.67 -13.44 -5.15
N PHE A 145 -6.31 -13.91 -6.35
CA PHE A 145 -7.23 -14.58 -7.26
C PHE A 145 -7.43 -16.07 -6.99
N VAL A 146 -6.68 -16.68 -6.05
CA VAL A 146 -6.79 -18.12 -5.74
C VAL A 146 -8.22 -18.53 -5.34
N PRO A 147 -8.94 -17.84 -4.42
CA PRO A 147 -10.31 -18.20 -4.08
C PRO A 147 -11.26 -18.19 -5.27
N PHE A 148 -11.13 -17.18 -6.15
CA PHE A 148 -11.94 -17.04 -7.35
C PHE A 148 -11.74 -18.21 -8.31
N ILE A 149 -10.48 -18.62 -8.52
CA ILE A 149 -10.14 -19.75 -9.39
C ILE A 149 -10.69 -21.06 -8.81
N MET A 150 -10.54 -21.26 -7.49
CA MET A 150 -11.00 -22.46 -6.81
C MET A 150 -12.53 -22.59 -6.86
N ASN A 151 -13.27 -21.53 -6.54
CA ASN A 151 -14.74 -21.56 -6.61
C ASN A 151 -15.23 -21.82 -8.03
N ARG A 152 -14.61 -21.19 -9.04
CA ARG A 152 -14.95 -21.45 -10.45
C ARG A 152 -14.76 -22.92 -10.84
N ASN A 153 -13.79 -23.61 -10.25
CA ASN A 153 -13.58 -25.03 -10.53
C ASN A 153 -14.63 -25.91 -9.85
N TYR A 154 -15.12 -25.52 -8.67
CA TYR A 154 -16.22 -26.22 -7.99
C TYR A 154 -17.57 -26.06 -8.72
N GLU A 155 -17.86 -24.87 -9.23
CA GLU A 155 -19.08 -24.63 -10.02
C GLU A 155 -19.13 -25.45 -11.32
N LYS A 156 -17.98 -25.82 -11.88
CA LYS A 156 -17.90 -26.63 -13.11
C LYS A 156 -18.05 -28.13 -12.88
N THR A 157 -17.86 -28.60 -11.65
CA THR A 157 -17.91 -30.02 -11.30
C THR A 157 -19.20 -30.44 -10.60
N SER A 158 -20.03 -29.47 -10.17
CA SER A 158 -21.42 -29.67 -9.71
C SER A 158 -22.41 -29.68 -10.86
#